data_AF-A0A0F1B2D5-F1
#
_entry.id   AF-A0A0F1B2D5-F1
#
_cell.length_a   1.000
_cell.length_b   1.000
_cell.length_c   1.000
_cell.angle_alpha   90.00
_cell.angle_beta   90.00
_cell.angle_gamma   90.00
#
_symmetry.space_group_name_H-M   'P 1'
#
loop_
_entity.id
_entity.type
_entity.pdbx_description
1 polymer ?
#
loop_
_entity_poly.entity_id
_entity_poly.type
_entity_poly.pdbx_seq_one_letter_code
_entity_poly.pdbx_strand_id
1 'polypeptide(L)'
;MIANDIFSIFVISLFALFLILMVTFYIDYRKHSGEVSEIYNALTKARLLRKEDFQVWEGLGFWGFGFRITILSRLLRGKSVKLTDSRRLQSHACHDVLSGFELFWVYSYDKKIKFTAAVFILLLVMASVGIV
;
A
#
# COMPACT_ATOMS: atom_id res chain seq x y z
N MET A 1 27.38 26.53 -12.29
CA MET A 1 27.65 25.22 -12.94
C MET A 1 27.61 24.11 -11.90
N ILE A 2 28.55 24.06 -10.94
CA ILE A 2 28.64 23.03 -9.89
C ILE A 2 27.33 22.80 -9.11
N ALA A 3 26.63 23.85 -8.71
CA ALA A 3 25.35 23.71 -7.98
C ALA A 3 24.23 23.06 -8.82
N ASN A 4 24.24 23.28 -10.13
CA ASN A 4 23.27 22.69 -11.05
C ASN A 4 23.58 21.21 -11.31
N ASP A 5 24.88 20.87 -11.34
CA ASP A 5 25.36 19.50 -11.47
C ASP A 5 25.04 18.68 -10.21
N ILE A 6 25.25 19.24 -9.02
CA ILE A 6 24.89 18.62 -7.73
C ILE A 6 23.39 18.38 -7.64
N PHE A 7 22.56 19.37 -8.01
CA PHE A 7 21.10 19.22 -8.03
C PHE A 7 20.66 18.10 -8.98
N SER A 8 21.22 18.05 -10.19
CA SER A 8 20.90 17.02 -11.18
C SER A 8 21.29 15.62 -10.69
N ILE A 9 22.49 15.47 -10.11
CA ILE A 9 22.94 14.19 -9.52
C ILE A 9 22.01 13.75 -8.40
N PHE A 10 21.57 14.68 -7.55
CA PHE A 10 20.64 14.37 -6.45
C PHE A 10 19.28 13.88 -6.97
N VAL A 11 18.70 14.57 -7.96
CA VAL A 11 17.42 14.17 -8.57
C VAL A 11 17.53 12.79 -9.23
N ILE A 12 18.60 12.53 -9.98
CA ILE A 12 18.84 11.23 -10.63
C ILE A 12 18.98 10.13 -9.57
N SER A 13 19.71 10.39 -8.49
CA SER A 13 19.90 9.44 -7.39
C SER A 13 18.58 9.11 -6.69
N LEU A 14 17.74 10.14 -6.46
CA LEU A 14 16.43 9.96 -5.85
C LEU A 14 15.47 9.20 -6.77
N PHE A 15 15.55 9.43 -8.08
CA PHE A 15 14.78 8.69 -9.08
C PHE A 15 15.21 7.21 -9.15
N ALA A 16 16.51 6.94 -9.13
CA ALA A 16 17.02 5.56 -9.06
C ALA A 16 16.54 4.84 -7.78
N LEU A 17 16.57 5.51 -6.64
CA LEU A 17 16.01 4.99 -5.38
C LEU A 17 14.52 4.67 -5.52
N PHE A 18 13.74 5.55 -6.15
CA PHE A 18 12.32 5.33 -6.39
C PHE A 18 12.06 4.09 -7.27
N LEU A 19 12.86 3.87 -8.32
CA LEU A 19 12.75 2.67 -9.15
C LEU A 19 13.08 1.39 -8.37
N ILE A 20 14.11 1.40 -7.52
CA ILE A 20 14.44 0.28 -6.64
C ILE A 20 13.27 -0.02 -5.69
N LEU A 21 12.66 1.01 -5.11
CA LEU A 21 11.47 0.85 -4.26
C LEU A 21 10.32 0.21 -5.04
N MET A 22 10.07 0.63 -6.29
CA MET A 22 9.04 0.02 -7.15
C MET A 22 9.29 -1.46 -7.41
N VAL A 23 10.53 -1.85 -7.72
CA VAL A 23 10.89 -3.27 -7.91
C VAL A 23 10.60 -4.07 -6.64
N THR A 24 11.01 -3.57 -5.48
CA THR A 24 10.76 -4.27 -4.22
C THR A 24 9.26 -4.38 -3.92
N PHE A 25 8.44 -3.39 -4.26
CA PHE A 25 6.98 -3.51 -4.12
C PHE A 25 6.40 -4.59 -5.04
N TYR A 26 6.93 -4.71 -6.25
CA TYR A 26 6.49 -5.75 -7.17
C TYR A 26 6.85 -7.15 -6.64
N ILE A 27 8.03 -7.31 -6.02
CA ILE A 27 8.42 -8.56 -5.35
C ILE A 27 7.44 -8.89 -4.23
N ASP A 28 7.13 -7.94 -3.35
CA ASP A 28 6.18 -8.12 -2.26
C ASP A 28 4.78 -8.49 -2.79
N TYR A 29 4.33 -7.83 -3.85
CA TYR A 29 3.08 -8.15 -4.53
C TYR A 29 3.06 -9.59 -5.05
N ARG A 30 4.12 -10.02 -5.73
CA ARG A 30 4.22 -11.40 -6.24
C ARG A 30 4.26 -12.42 -5.13
N LYS A 31 4.92 -12.11 -4.02
CA LYS A 31 5.07 -13.01 -2.87
C LYS A 31 3.78 -13.17 -2.07
N HIS A 32 3.05 -12.07 -1.82
CA HIS A 32 1.95 -12.04 -0.87
C HIS A 32 0.56 -11.85 -1.49
N SER A 33 0.44 -11.70 -2.82
CA SER A 33 -0.87 -11.55 -3.49
C SER A 33 -1.85 -12.69 -3.19
N GLY A 34 -1.37 -13.93 -3.14
CA GLY A 34 -2.19 -15.10 -2.77
C GLY A 34 -2.73 -15.01 -1.35
N GLU A 35 -1.84 -14.82 -0.38
CA GLU A 35 -2.18 -14.65 1.04
C GLU A 35 -3.20 -13.52 1.26
N VAL A 36 -3.02 -12.37 0.59
CA VAL A 36 -3.96 -11.25 0.67
C VAL A 36 -5.32 -11.62 0.08
N SER A 37 -5.37 -12.31 -1.05
CA SER A 37 -6.65 -12.78 -1.61
C SER A 37 -7.36 -13.73 -0.64
N GLU A 38 -6.62 -14.64 -0.01
CA GLU A 38 -7.15 -15.57 0.99
C GLU A 38 -7.75 -14.85 2.21
N ILE A 39 -7.07 -13.83 2.73
CA ILE A 39 -7.58 -13.02 3.86
C ILE A 39 -8.90 -12.34 3.47
N TYR A 40 -8.96 -11.70 2.30
CA TYR A 40 -10.18 -11.02 1.85
C TYR A 40 -11.33 -12.02 1.58
N ASN A 41 -11.01 -13.20 1.08
CA ASN A 41 -11.96 -14.30 0.94
C ASN A 41 -12.45 -14.80 2.30
N ALA A 42 -11.58 -14.94 3.30
CA ALA A 42 -11.95 -15.33 4.65
C ALA A 42 -12.87 -14.29 5.32
N LEU A 43 -12.56 -13.00 5.18
CA LEU A 43 -13.42 -11.91 5.65
C LEU A 43 -14.79 -11.91 4.94
N THR A 44 -14.82 -12.29 3.66
CA THR A 44 -16.08 -12.43 2.90
C THR A 44 -16.90 -13.63 3.38
N LYS A 45 -16.27 -14.78 3.64
CA LYS A 45 -16.92 -15.97 4.20
C LYS A 45 -17.50 -15.70 5.59
N ALA A 46 -16.80 -14.92 6.40
CA ALA A 46 -17.28 -14.46 7.71
C ALA A 46 -18.39 -13.39 7.64
N ARG A 47 -18.84 -13.01 6.43
CA ARG A 47 -19.85 -11.94 6.18
C ARG A 47 -19.46 -10.55 6.70
N LEU A 48 -18.18 -10.35 6.99
CA LEU A 48 -17.63 -9.04 7.41
C LEU A 48 -17.46 -8.13 6.19
N LEU A 49 -17.11 -8.74 5.05
CA LEU A 49 -16.88 -8.07 3.78
C LEU A 49 -17.81 -8.62 2.69
N ARG A 50 -18.19 -7.78 1.73
CA ARG A 50 -18.85 -8.21 0.50
C ARG A 50 -17.83 -8.15 -0.63
N LYS A 51 -17.94 -9.06 -1.59
CA LYS A 51 -17.04 -9.09 -2.75
C LYS A 51 -16.97 -7.73 -3.46
N GLU A 52 -18.12 -7.06 -3.57
CA GLU A 52 -18.30 -5.72 -4.11
C GLU A 52 -17.34 -4.68 -3.52
N ASP A 53 -17.07 -4.75 -2.20
CA ASP A 53 -16.33 -3.70 -1.50
C ASP A 53 -14.84 -3.68 -1.87
N PHE A 54 -14.32 -4.77 -2.42
CA PHE A 54 -12.90 -4.90 -2.77
C PHE A 54 -12.61 -5.40 -4.18
N GLN A 55 -13.62 -5.85 -4.93
CA GLN A 55 -13.46 -6.37 -6.29
C GLN A 55 -12.76 -5.37 -7.22
N VAL A 56 -13.05 -4.07 -7.09
CA VAL A 56 -12.37 -3.02 -7.85
C VAL A 56 -10.87 -3.03 -7.56
N TRP A 57 -10.49 -3.10 -6.28
CA TRP A 57 -9.08 -3.15 -5.86
C TRP A 57 -8.41 -4.49 -6.22
N GLU A 58 -9.16 -5.58 -6.27
CA GLU A 58 -8.65 -6.86 -6.73
C GLU A 58 -8.35 -6.82 -8.25
N GLY A 59 -9.27 -6.28 -9.05
CA GLY A 59 -9.11 -6.15 -10.50
C GLY A 59 -7.98 -5.22 -10.94
N LEU A 60 -7.58 -4.26 -10.10
CA LEU A 60 -6.44 -3.37 -10.36
C LEU A 60 -5.07 -4.04 -10.18
N GLY A 61 -5.01 -5.32 -9.76
CA GLY A 61 -3.77 -6.09 -9.63
C GLY A 61 -2.78 -5.44 -8.67
N PHE A 62 -1.59 -5.10 -9.18
CA PHE A 62 -0.51 -4.48 -8.41
C PHE A 62 -0.94 -3.17 -7.72
N TRP A 63 -1.64 -2.30 -8.45
CA TRP A 63 -2.04 -1.00 -7.90
C TRP A 63 -3.06 -1.14 -6.77
N GLY A 64 -4.01 -2.05 -6.92
CA GLY A 64 -5.01 -2.30 -5.89
C GLY A 64 -4.53 -3.20 -4.75
N PHE A 65 -3.43 -3.93 -4.93
CA PHE A 65 -2.76 -4.64 -3.83
C PHE A 65 -2.31 -3.68 -2.73
N GLY A 66 -1.64 -2.59 -3.08
CA GLY A 66 -1.21 -1.59 -2.08
C GLY A 66 -2.38 -1.03 -1.26
N PHE A 67 -3.51 -0.76 -1.91
CA PHE A 67 -4.72 -0.30 -1.23
C PHE A 67 -5.31 -1.34 -0.27
N ARG A 68 -5.38 -2.61 -0.71
CA ARG A 68 -5.82 -3.73 0.13
C ARG A 68 -4.92 -3.91 1.36
N ILE A 69 -3.62 -3.70 1.22
CA ILE A 69 -2.67 -3.72 2.33
C ILE A 69 -2.90 -2.56 3.30
N THR A 70 -3.16 -1.36 2.80
CA THR A 70 -3.46 -0.20 3.67
C THR A 70 -4.72 -0.43 4.51
N ILE A 71 -5.77 -1.03 3.94
CA ILE A 71 -6.97 -1.43 4.70
C ILE A 71 -6.58 -2.44 5.78
N LEU A 72 -5.86 -3.49 5.41
CA LEU A 72 -5.43 -4.54 6.34
C LEU A 72 -4.58 -3.98 7.48
N SER A 73 -3.62 -3.10 7.17
CA SER A 73 -2.78 -2.41 8.14
C SER A 73 -3.61 -1.57 9.12
N ARG A 74 -4.70 -0.94 8.67
CA ARG A 74 -5.62 -0.20 9.55
C ARG A 74 -6.38 -1.15 10.48
N LEU A 75 -6.90 -2.26 9.95
CA LEU A 75 -7.63 -3.26 10.75
C LEU A 75 -6.73 -3.87 11.82
N LEU A 76 -5.48 -4.21 11.49
CA LEU A 76 -4.50 -4.75 12.44
C LEU A 76 -4.13 -3.74 13.55
N ARG A 77 -4.25 -2.44 13.28
CA ARG A 77 -4.01 -1.38 14.28
C ARG A 77 -5.24 -1.06 15.13
N GLY A 78 -6.29 -1.88 15.11
CA GLY A 78 -7.52 -1.60 15.85
C GLY A 78 -8.45 -0.60 15.16
N LYS A 79 -8.12 -0.11 13.96
CA LYS A 79 -8.85 0.98 13.31
C LYS A 79 -9.94 0.44 12.40
N SER A 80 -11.15 0.92 12.59
CA SER A 80 -12.28 0.61 11.71
C SER A 80 -12.12 1.33 10.36
N VAL A 81 -12.49 0.66 9.28
CA VAL A 81 -12.38 1.18 7.89
C VAL A 81 -13.77 1.45 7.33
N LYS A 82 -13.99 2.63 6.77
CA LYS A 82 -15.24 2.95 6.05
C LYS A 82 -15.22 2.24 4.70
N LEU A 83 -16.23 1.41 4.43
CA LEU A 83 -16.39 0.70 3.15
C LEU A 83 -17.36 1.48 2.24
N THR A 84 -18.50 1.90 2.79
CA THR A 84 -19.51 2.75 2.13
C THR A 84 -20.04 3.79 3.10
N ASP A 85 -20.96 4.66 2.66
CA ASP A 85 -21.51 5.74 3.51
C ASP A 85 -22.18 5.24 4.80
N SER A 86 -22.80 4.06 4.76
CA SER A 86 -23.45 3.45 5.92
C SER A 86 -22.66 2.31 6.55
N ARG A 87 -21.67 1.73 5.85
CA ARG A 87 -21.00 0.50 6.31
C ARG A 87 -19.55 0.72 6.70
N ARG A 88 -19.22 0.29 7.92
CA ARG A 88 -17.86 0.27 8.45
C ARG A 88 -17.43 -1.15 8.75
N LEU A 89 -16.23 -1.49 8.31
CA LEU A 89 -15.54 -2.71 8.71
C LEU A 89 -14.92 -2.49 10.07
N GLN A 90 -15.48 -3.13 11.09
CA GLN A 90 -15.02 -3.00 12.45
C GLN A 90 -13.79 -3.89 12.67
N SER A 91 -12.72 -3.31 13.19
CA SER A 91 -11.45 -4.02 13.40
C SER A 91 -11.59 -5.18 14.39
N HIS A 92 -12.35 -5.01 15.47
CA HIS A 92 -12.56 -6.08 16.47
C HIS A 92 -13.26 -7.30 15.85
N ALA A 93 -14.26 -7.09 14.98
CA ALA A 93 -14.95 -8.17 14.29
C ALA A 93 -14.06 -8.92 13.31
N CYS A 94 -12.97 -8.28 12.84
CA CYS A 94 -11.98 -8.91 11.96
C CYS A 94 -10.88 -9.64 12.74
N HIS A 95 -10.74 -9.41 14.04
CA HIS A 95 -9.60 -9.91 14.82
C HIS A 95 -9.49 -11.44 14.77
N ASP A 96 -10.62 -12.14 14.93
CA ASP A 96 -10.68 -13.60 14.92
C ASP A 96 -10.30 -14.21 13.57
N VAL A 97 -10.61 -13.52 12.47
CA VAL A 97 -10.23 -13.96 11.12
C VAL A 97 -8.76 -13.67 10.86
N LEU A 98 -8.28 -12.49 11.27
CA LEU A 98 -6.92 -12.03 11.00
C LEU A 98 -5.86 -12.69 11.87
N SER A 99 -6.23 -13.20 13.05
CA SER A 99 -5.32 -13.90 13.97
C SER A 99 -4.80 -15.23 13.39
N GLY A 100 -5.46 -15.79 12.39
CA GLY A 100 -5.03 -16.99 11.67
C GLY A 100 -3.93 -16.77 10.63
N PHE A 101 -3.44 -15.55 10.45
CA PHE A 101 -2.46 -15.20 9.41
C PHE A 101 -1.19 -14.54 9.98
N GLU A 102 -0.05 -14.76 9.33
CA GLU A 102 1.23 -14.15 9.72
C GLU A 102 1.43 -12.76 9.09
N LEU A 103 0.78 -11.75 9.67
CA LEU A 103 0.64 -10.42 9.05
C LEU A 103 1.70 -9.39 9.45
N PHE A 104 2.84 -9.81 10.00
CA PHE A 104 3.90 -8.87 10.42
C PHE A 104 4.42 -7.99 9.27
N TRP A 105 4.50 -8.56 8.07
CA TRP A 105 4.98 -7.88 6.86
C TRP A 105 4.05 -6.74 6.39
N VAL A 106 2.76 -6.79 6.73
CA VAL A 106 1.74 -5.79 6.36
C VAL A 106 2.10 -4.41 6.92
N TYR A 107 2.64 -4.36 8.13
CA TYR A 107 3.07 -3.11 8.75
C TYR A 107 4.29 -2.51 8.04
N SER A 108 5.28 -3.36 7.73
CA SER A 108 6.47 -2.97 6.98
C SER A 108 6.11 -2.46 5.58
N TYR A 109 5.16 -3.11 4.91
CA TYR A 109 4.66 -2.68 3.61
C TYR A 109 3.93 -1.33 3.70
N ASP A 110 3.02 -1.12 4.66
CA ASP A 110 2.35 0.17 4.86
C ASP A 110 3.35 1.32 5.11
N LYS A 111 4.40 1.07 5.90
CA LYS A 111 5.48 2.04 6.13
C LYS A 111 6.24 2.35 4.83
N LYS A 112 6.53 1.31 4.03
CA LYS A 112 7.19 1.43 2.73
C LYS A 112 6.35 2.25 1.73
N ILE A 113 5.02 2.06 1.69
CA ILE A 113 4.11 2.87 0.87
C ILE A 113 4.27 4.35 1.22
N LYS A 114 4.18 4.69 2.51
CA LYS A 114 4.27 6.09 2.98
C LYS A 114 5.63 6.71 2.67
N PHE A 115 6.70 5.95 2.89
CA PHE A 115 8.06 6.40 2.55
C PHE A 115 8.21 6.66 1.05
N THR A 116 7.75 5.74 0.21
CA THR A 116 7.84 5.89 -1.25
C THR A 116 6.96 7.01 -1.76
N ALA A 117 5.77 7.21 -1.17
CA ALA A 117 4.91 8.36 -1.48
C ALA A 117 5.60 9.69 -1.14
N ALA A 118 6.31 9.78 -0.01
CA ALA A 118 7.08 10.97 0.34
C ALA A 118 8.24 11.22 -0.65
N VAL A 119 8.99 10.17 -1.03
CA VAL A 119 10.03 10.26 -2.08
C VAL A 119 9.45 10.73 -3.41
N PHE A 120 8.29 10.19 -3.80
CA PHE A 120 7.61 10.57 -5.03
C PHE A 120 7.14 12.03 -5.02
N ILE A 121 6.53 12.49 -3.93
CA ILE A 121 6.13 13.90 -3.77
C ILE A 121 7.36 14.81 -3.86
N LEU A 122 8.45 14.43 -3.20
CA LEU A 122 9.71 15.18 -3.24
C LEU A 122 10.28 15.26 -4.66
N LEU A 123 10.23 14.17 -5.43
CA LEU A 123 10.58 14.15 -6.85
C LEU A 123 9.69 15.08 -7.69
N LEU A 124 8.37 15.10 -7.45
CA LEU A 124 7.45 15.99 -8.15
C LEU A 124 7.76 17.47 -7.87
N VAL A 125 8.02 17.82 -6.61
CA VAL A 125 8.41 19.18 -6.23
C VAL A 125 9.71 19.58 -6.92
N MET A 126 10.74 18.73 -6.88
CA MET A 126 11.99 19.03 -7.58
C MET A 126 11.84 19.12 -9.10
N ALA A 127 11.01 18.27 -9.71
CA ALA A 127 10.71 18.37 -11.14
C ALA A 127 10.02 19.70 -11.48
N SER A 128 9.08 20.16 -10.65
CA SER A 128 8.42 21.46 -10.86
C SER A 128 9.36 22.67 -10.69
N VAL A 129 10.31 22.59 -9.75
CA VAL A 129 11.28 23.67 -9.51
C VAL A 129 12.37 23.71 -10.58
N GLY A 130 12.77 22.56 -11.15
CA GLY A 130 13.76 22.50 -12.24
C GLY A 130 13.21 22.82 -13.63
N ILE A 131 11.89 23.01 -13.78
CA ILE A 131 11.24 23.45 -15.03
C ILE A 131 11.13 24.99 -15.12
N VAL A 132 11.35 25.72 -14.01
CA VAL A 132 11.40 27.19 -13.95
C VAL A 132 12.85 27.66 -14.04
#